data_AF-A0A365L7L2-F1
#
_entry.id   AF-A0A365L7L2-F1
#
_cell.length_a   1.000
_cell.length_b   1.000
_cell.length_c   1.000
_cell.angle_alpha   90.00
_cell.angle_beta   90.00
_cell.angle_gamma   90.00
#
_symmetry.space_group_name_H-M   'P 1'
#
loop_
_entity.id
_entity.type
_entity.pdbx_description
1 polymer ?
#
loop_
_entity_poly.entity_id
_entity_poly.type
_entity_poly.pdbx_seq_one_letter_code
_entity_poly.pdbx_strand_id
1 'polypeptide(L)'
;MHSSDDGREHALEDILNKAELDSSREIRDKIMETNLYSVYVLSSAKSEKAPHEAVLIEHPPASEPKAFLLPVKITALTTKMERNQKIMEAVQEHFAKPD
;
A
#
# COMPACT_ATOMS: atom_id res chain seq x y z
N MET A 1 -28.54 0.96 -8.50
CA MET A 1 -27.36 1.67 -9.04
C MET A 1 -26.36 1.77 -7.90
N HIS A 2 -25.35 0.90 -7.90
CA HIS A 2 -24.26 0.89 -6.92
C HIS A 2 -23.16 1.80 -7.48
N SER A 3 -23.07 3.04 -6.99
CA SER A 3 -22.04 3.99 -7.44
C SER A 3 -21.58 4.78 -6.23
N SER A 4 -20.74 4.16 -5.40
CA SER A 4 -20.05 4.85 -4.30
C SER A 4 -18.62 4.37 -4.08
N ASP A 5 -18.08 3.51 -4.95
CA ASP A 5 -16.72 2.95 -4.82
C ASP A 5 -15.68 3.66 -5.72
N ASP A 6 -16.12 4.20 -6.86
CA ASP A 6 -15.28 4.85 -7.89
C ASP A 6 -14.40 6.01 -7.35
N GLY A 7 -14.95 6.82 -6.44
CA GLY A 7 -14.24 8.00 -5.92
C GLY A 7 -13.05 7.67 -5.02
N ARG A 8 -13.01 6.47 -4.44
CA ARG A 8 -11.92 6.04 -3.54
C ARG A 8 -10.77 5.45 -4.32
N GLU A 9 -11.06 4.72 -5.39
CA GLU A 9 -10.06 4.15 -6.30
C GLU A 9 -9.28 5.26 -6.99
N HIS A 10 -9.97 6.27 -7.53
CA HIS A 10 -9.35 7.43 -8.16
C HIS A 10 -8.43 8.24 -7.22
N ALA A 11 -8.83 8.40 -5.95
CA ALA A 11 -8.02 9.10 -4.97
C ALA A 11 -6.74 8.32 -4.62
N LEU A 12 -6.83 6.98 -4.51
CA LEU A 12 -5.67 6.13 -4.26
C LEU A 12 -4.70 6.16 -5.43
N GLU A 13 -5.20 6.07 -6.66
CA GLU A 13 -4.36 6.20 -7.86
C GLU A 13 -3.64 7.55 -7.93
N ASP A 14 -4.31 8.66 -7.63
CA ASP A 14 -3.67 9.99 -7.59
C ASP A 14 -2.53 10.04 -6.57
N ILE A 15 -2.76 9.51 -5.36
CA ILE A 15 -1.75 9.47 -4.31
C ILE A 15 -0.55 8.61 -4.71
N LEU A 16 -0.78 7.45 -5.33
CA LEU A 16 0.29 6.58 -5.82
C LEU A 16 1.09 7.24 -6.94
N ASN A 17 0.41 7.88 -7.91
CA ASN A 17 1.07 8.63 -8.99
C ASN A 17 1.88 9.80 -8.44
N LYS A 18 1.37 10.55 -7.46
CA LYS A 18 2.09 11.64 -6.77
C LYS A 18 3.33 11.16 -6.03
N ALA A 19 3.30 9.95 -5.48
CA ALA A 19 4.45 9.34 -4.81
C ALA A 19 5.48 8.73 -5.78
N GLU A 20 5.35 8.99 -7.08
CA GLU A 20 6.17 8.40 -8.15
C GLU A 20 6.19 6.86 -8.09
N LEU A 21 5.14 6.27 -7.53
CA LEU A 21 4.96 4.84 -7.48
C LEU A 21 4.50 4.40 -8.85
N ASP A 22 5.46 3.86 -9.60
CA ASP A 22 5.34 3.31 -10.95
C ASP A 22 3.91 2.84 -11.26
N SER A 23 3.24 3.51 -12.20
CA SER A 23 1.84 3.23 -12.58
C SER A 23 1.62 1.82 -13.15
N SER A 24 2.69 1.02 -13.24
CA SER A 24 2.67 -0.41 -13.58
C SER A 24 2.31 -1.32 -12.39
N ARG A 25 2.08 -0.73 -11.21
CA ARG A 25 1.69 -1.41 -9.98
C ARG A 25 0.18 -1.24 -9.75
N GLU A 26 -0.49 -2.34 -9.47
CA GLU A 26 -1.91 -2.36 -9.15
C GLU A 26 -2.09 -2.69 -7.66
N ILE A 27 -3.07 -2.04 -7.03
CA ILE A 27 -3.48 -2.39 -5.67
C ILE A 27 -4.20 -3.73 -5.75
N ARG A 28 -3.63 -4.75 -5.10
CA ARG A 28 -4.20 -6.11 -5.09
C ARG A 28 -5.07 -6.38 -3.87
N ASP A 29 -4.67 -5.86 -2.70
CA ASP A 29 -5.30 -6.22 -1.44
C ASP A 29 -5.12 -5.07 -0.43
N LYS A 30 -6.17 -4.75 0.33
CA LYS A 30 -6.08 -3.82 1.46
C LYS A 30 -5.80 -4.62 2.73
N ILE A 31 -4.65 -4.40 3.34
CA ILE A 31 -4.25 -5.08 4.58
C ILE A 31 -4.90 -4.42 5.78
N MET A 32 -4.87 -3.08 5.82
CA MET A 32 -5.39 -2.31 6.93
C MET A 32 -5.83 -0.93 6.49
N GLU A 33 -6.82 -0.38 7.17
CA GLU A 33 -7.29 0.99 6.98
C GLU A 33 -7.64 1.57 8.35
N THR A 34 -7.08 2.72 8.65
CA THR A 34 -7.32 3.46 9.89
C THR A 34 -7.53 4.93 9.55
N ASN A 35 -7.94 5.74 10.54
CA ASN A 35 -8.10 7.17 10.35
C ASN A 35 -6.78 7.91 10.11
N LEU A 36 -5.64 7.32 10.47
CA LEU A 36 -4.33 7.95 10.38
C LEU A 36 -3.48 7.40 9.25
N TYR A 37 -3.74 6.16 8.82
CA TYR A 37 -3.04 5.54 7.71
C TYR A 37 -3.77 4.30 7.18
N SER A 38 -3.48 3.95 5.94
CA SER A 38 -3.95 2.74 5.26
C SER A 38 -2.76 1.97 4.69
N VAL A 39 -2.87 0.66 4.61
CA VAL A 39 -1.81 -0.23 4.12
C VAL A 39 -2.37 -1.12 3.02
N TYR A 40 -1.72 -1.08 1.87
CA TYR A 40 -2.12 -1.84 0.69
C TYR A 40 -0.98 -2.70 0.17
N VAL A 41 -1.32 -3.81 -0.46
CA VAL A 41 -0.40 -4.65 -1.22
C VAL A 41 -0.45 -4.24 -2.67
N LEU A 42 0.71 -3.90 -3.20
CA LEU A 42 0.92 -3.67 -4.61
C LEU A 42 1.41 -4.95 -5.28
N SER A 43 0.95 -5.19 -6.49
CA SER A 43 1.47 -6.23 -7.37
C SER A 43 1.75 -5.63 -8.73
N SER A 44 2.78 -6.09 -9.42
CA SER A 44 3.01 -5.66 -10.79
C SER A 44 1.92 -6.23 -11.70
N ALA A 45 1.26 -5.36 -12.46
CA ALA A 45 0.25 -5.73 -13.47
C ALA A 45 0.79 -6.76 -14.48
N LYS A 46 2.11 -6.78 -14.66
CA LYS A 46 2.79 -7.61 -15.66
C LYS A 46 3.05 -9.05 -15.21
N SER A 47 2.93 -9.38 -13.92
CA SER A 47 3.16 -10.76 -13.49
C SER A 47 2.60 -11.09 -12.10
N GLU A 48 1.78 -12.14 -12.03
CA GLU A 48 1.36 -12.75 -10.75
C GLU A 48 2.53 -13.34 -9.94
N LYS A 49 3.68 -13.54 -10.57
CA LYS A 49 4.93 -14.01 -9.95
C LYS A 49 5.86 -12.87 -9.53
N ALA A 50 5.50 -11.62 -9.79
CA ALA A 50 6.28 -10.48 -9.34
C ALA A 50 6.31 -10.45 -7.80
N PRO A 51 7.42 -9.98 -7.19
CA PRO A 51 7.44 -9.74 -5.76
C PRO A 51 6.31 -8.77 -5.40
N HIS A 52 5.56 -9.09 -4.34
CA HIS A 52 4.58 -8.14 -3.82
C HIS A 52 5.31 -7.04 -3.08
N GLU A 53 4.79 -5.84 -3.20
CA GLU A 53 5.27 -4.68 -2.46
C GLU A 53 4.15 -4.20 -1.54
N ALA A 54 4.49 -3.46 -0.51
CA ALA A 54 3.50 -2.84 0.34
C ALA A 54 3.67 -1.33 0.33
N VAL A 55 2.53 -0.64 0.27
CA VAL A 55 2.47 0.81 0.35
C VAL A 55 1.70 1.19 1.61
N LEU A 56 2.31 2.08 2.37
CA LEU A 56 1.69 2.77 3.50
C LEU A 56 1.24 4.13 3.00
N ILE A 57 -0.05 4.43 3.16
CA ILE A 57 -0.60 5.75 2.88
C ILE A 57 -0.94 6.39 4.21
N GLU A 58 -0.19 7.40 4.61
CA GLU A 58 -0.48 8.19 5.80
C GLU A 58 -1.53 9.25 5.47
N HIS A 59 -2.52 9.41 6.36
CA HIS A 59 -3.61 10.38 6.30
C HIS A 59 -3.49 11.38 7.46
N PRO A 60 -2.45 12.25 7.46
CA PRO A 60 -2.30 13.24 8.51
C PRO A 60 -3.49 14.22 8.52
N PRO A 61 -3.99 14.62 9.71
CA PRO A 61 -5.10 15.55 9.80
C PRO A 61 -4.72 16.90 9.18
N ALA A 62 -5.59 17.42 8.31
CA ALA A 62 -5.42 18.70 7.63
C ALA A 62 -4.17 18.82 6.74
N SER A 63 -3.62 17.70 6.26
CA SER A 63 -2.51 17.67 5.31
C SER A 63 -2.79 16.70 4.17
N GLU A 64 -2.08 16.85 3.06
CA GLU A 64 -2.19 15.91 1.95
C GLU A 64 -1.71 14.51 2.37
N PRO A 65 -2.42 13.45 1.95
CA PRO A 65 -1.99 12.08 2.20
C PRO A 65 -0.65 11.80 1.53
N LYS A 66 0.18 10.99 2.19
CA LYS A 66 1.52 10.64 1.73
C LYS A 66 1.63 9.14 1.56
N ALA A 67 2.08 8.69 0.40
CA ALA A 67 2.36 7.29 0.17
C ALA A 67 3.87 7.00 0.32
N PHE A 68 4.15 5.88 1.00
CA PHE A 68 5.49 5.38 1.28
C PHE A 68 5.57 3.91 0.87
N LEU A 69 6.58 3.55 0.08
CA LEU A 69 6.90 2.15 -0.14
C LEU A 69 7.60 1.59 1.07
N LEU A 70 7.04 0.51 1.59
CA LEU A 70 7.67 -0.27 2.63
C LEU A 70 8.70 -1.20 2.00
N PRO A 71 9.93 -1.29 2.54
CA PRO A 71 10.98 -2.16 2.01
C PRO A 71 10.75 -3.64 2.38
N VAL A 72 9.60 -4.19 2.00
CA VAL A 72 9.21 -5.57 2.29
C VAL A 72 9.68 -6.51 1.19
N LYS A 73 10.35 -7.60 1.56
CA LYS A 73 10.69 -8.69 0.64
C LYS A 73 9.60 -9.75 0.67
N ILE A 74 8.59 -9.61 -0.19
CA ILE A 74 7.54 -10.60 -0.36
C ILE A 74 7.83 -11.37 -1.64
N THR A 75 8.12 -12.66 -1.49
CA THR A 75 8.28 -13.56 -2.64
C THR A 75 6.92 -14.11 -3.05
N ALA A 76 6.74 -14.47 -4.32
CA ALA A 76 5.48 -15.05 -4.82
C ALA A 76 5.04 -16.35 -4.11
N LEU A 77 5.96 -17.02 -3.38
CA LEU A 77 5.68 -18.22 -2.59
C LEU A 77 5.30 -17.92 -1.14
N THR A 78 5.38 -16.66 -0.70
CA THR A 78 5.05 -16.26 0.66
C THR A 78 3.54 -16.42 0.89
N THR A 79 3.16 -17.12 1.95
CA THR A 79 1.74 -17.29 2.28
C THR A 79 1.09 -15.95 2.61
N LYS A 80 -0.25 -15.84 2.48
CA LYS A 80 -0.97 -14.60 2.84
C LYS A 80 -0.67 -14.15 4.27
N MET A 81 -0.56 -15.10 5.21
CA MET A 81 -0.27 -14.81 6.62
C MET A 81 1.14 -14.25 6.80
N GLU A 82 2.16 -14.91 6.26
CA GLU A 82 3.55 -14.43 6.34
C GLU A 82 3.73 -13.08 5.62
N ARG A 83 3.04 -12.90 4.49
CA ARG A 83 3.02 -11.64 3.75
C ARG A 83 2.49 -10.53 4.65
N ASN A 84 1.30 -10.72 5.23
CA ASN A 84 0.67 -9.71 6.07
C ASN A 84 1.52 -9.41 7.30
N GLN A 85 2.13 -10.42 7.92
CA GLN A 85 3.03 -10.23 9.05
C GLN A 85 4.22 -9.35 8.69
N LYS A 86 4.94 -9.67 7.62
CA LYS A 86 6.08 -8.87 7.13
C LYS A 86 5.70 -7.44 6.81
N ILE A 87 4.50 -7.23 6.27
CA ILE A 87 3.97 -5.90 5.99
C ILE A 87 3.76 -5.13 7.29
N MET A 88 3.12 -5.74 8.27
CA MET A 88 2.90 -5.10 9.57
C MET A 88 4.21 -4.79 10.30
N GLU A 89 5.19 -5.69 10.24
CA GLU A 89 6.53 -5.45 10.76
C GLU A 89 7.17 -4.22 10.10
N ALA A 90 7.12 -4.12 8.77
CA ALA A 90 7.68 -2.97 8.06
C ALA A 90 6.91 -1.66 8.33
N VAL A 91 5.60 -1.72 8.54
CA VAL A 91 4.81 -0.55 9.00
C VAL A 91 5.29 -0.11 10.38
N GLN A 92 5.46 -1.05 11.31
CA GLN A 92 5.96 -0.73 12.64
C GLN A 92 7.37 -0.15 12.59
N GLU A 93 8.26 -0.72 11.78
CA GLU A 93 9.61 -0.19 11.57
C GLU A 93 9.58 1.23 10.97
N HIS A 94 8.66 1.51 10.04
CA HIS A 94 8.50 2.84 9.46
C HIS A 94 8.13 3.88 10.52
N PHE A 95 7.17 3.58 11.39
CA PHE A 95 6.79 4.48 12.49
C PHE A 95 7.76 4.48 13.68
N ALA A 96 8.61 3.45 13.82
CA ALA A 96 9.60 3.35 14.89
C ALA A 96 10.91 4.07 14.56
N LYS A 97 11.16 4.42 13.30
CA LYS A 97 12.32 5.24 12.92
C LYS A 97 12.14 6.64 13.52
N PRO A 98 13.07 7.11 14.37
CA PRO A 98 13.08 8.50 14.79
C PRO A 98 13.40 9.36 13.56
N ASP A 99 12.63 10.45 13.41
CA ASP A 99 12.80 11.50 12.39
C ASP A 99 14.24 12.06 12.38
#